data_AF-A0A5E7I2U1-F1
#
_entry.id   AF-A0A5E7I2U1-F1
#
_cell.length_a   1.000
_cell.length_b   1.000
_cell.length_c   1.000
_cell.angle_alpha   90.00
_cell.angle_beta   90.00
_cell.angle_gamma   90.00
#
_symmetry.space_group_name_H-M   'P 1'
#
loop_
_entity.id
_entity.type
_entity.pdbx_description
1 polymer ?
#
loop_
_entity_poly.entity_id
_entity_poly.type
_entity_poly.pdbx_seq_one_letter_code
_entity_poly.pdbx_strand_id
1 'polypeptide(L)'
;MSLRQRVDWRRGLWAVTVAAVITLAAIQALSDDPEIALMIGEPWEDMRQRSSAAIDPAIPGHFWGRLPRSDARLRFLDPQYGFVTPLARFFTVSFNKDESVSSVRMSPQIEPLLLDDTLNVVLDLQEQWRKGGWIPIRVNEDPPFADTPQWRARLRDVNKGGTSYWLAGNQYQVMLVVNRFRDDKRPTEERYLIKLQLATPWVKR
;
A
#
# COMPACT_ATOMS: atom_id res chain seq x y z
N MET A 1 -18.99 12.82 56.37
CA MET A 1 -19.27 12.58 54.93
C MET A 1 -20.27 11.45 54.81
N SER A 2 -21.47 11.71 54.27
CA SER A 2 -22.55 10.72 54.25
C SER A 2 -22.28 9.63 53.19
N LEU A 3 -22.76 8.40 53.47
CA LEU A 3 -22.69 7.27 52.54
C LEU A 3 -23.26 7.59 51.14
N ARG A 4 -24.21 8.54 51.04
CA ARG A 4 -24.79 9.00 49.78
C ARG A 4 -23.80 9.76 48.90
N GLN A 5 -22.98 10.66 49.46
CA GLN A 5 -21.96 11.40 48.71
C GLN A 5 -20.87 10.49 48.10
N ARG A 6 -20.50 9.39 48.78
CA ARG A 6 -19.54 8.41 48.25
C ARG A 6 -20.10 7.58 47.09
N VAL A 7 -21.40 7.29 47.11
CA VAL A 7 -22.07 6.51 46.06
C VAL A 7 -22.28 7.37 44.80
N ASP A 8 -22.64 8.64 44.96
CA ASP A 8 -22.78 9.56 43.82
C ASP A 8 -21.44 9.88 43.14
N TRP A 9 -20.37 10.06 43.92
CA TRP A 9 -19.01 10.22 43.36
C TRP A 9 -18.55 8.98 42.58
N ARG A 10 -18.80 7.78 43.13
CA ARG A 10 -18.47 6.51 42.45
C ARG A 10 -19.26 6.32 41.16
N ARG A 11 -20.56 6.66 41.16
CA ARG A 11 -21.41 6.60 39.96
C ARG A 11 -20.96 7.60 38.89
N GLY A 12 -20.57 8.81 39.28
CA GLY A 12 -19.98 9.79 38.36
C GLY A 12 -18.67 9.29 37.74
N LEU A 13 -17.78 8.69 38.55
CA LEU A 13 -16.52 8.10 38.06
C LEU A 13 -16.76 6.95 37.07
N TRP A 14 -17.74 6.09 37.34
CA TRP A 14 -18.12 5.00 36.43
C TRP A 14 -18.68 5.52 35.11
N ALA A 15 -19.55 6.54 35.14
CA ALA A 15 -20.10 7.15 33.93
C ALA A 15 -19.00 7.76 33.04
N VAL A 16 -18.02 8.45 33.64
CA VAL A 16 -16.87 9.01 32.90
C VAL A 16 -16.00 7.91 32.32
N THR A 17 -15.75 6.84 33.08
CA THR A 17 -14.94 5.70 32.61
C THR A 17 -15.61 5.01 31.42
N VAL A 18 -16.92 4.76 31.49
CA VAL A 18 -17.69 4.16 30.40
C VAL A 18 -17.69 5.07 29.17
N ALA A 19 -17.91 6.37 29.34
CA ALA A 19 -17.85 7.33 28.24
C ALA A 19 -16.46 7.37 27.58
N ALA A 20 -15.37 7.30 28.35
CA ALA A 20 -14.01 7.26 27.82
C ALA A 20 -13.75 5.98 27.03
N VAL A 21 -14.21 4.82 27.52
CA VAL A 21 -14.08 3.53 26.82
C VAL A 21 -14.87 3.53 25.50
N ILE A 22 -16.11 4.04 25.52
CA ILE A 22 -16.94 4.13 24.30
C ILE A 22 -16.28 5.06 23.28
N THR A 23 -15.76 6.20 23.72
CA THR A 23 -15.08 7.17 22.84
C THR A 23 -13.83 6.54 22.23
N LEU A 24 -13.02 5.83 23.02
CA LEU A 24 -11.83 5.14 22.54
C LEU A 24 -12.17 4.02 21.54
N ALA A 25 -13.22 3.24 21.82
CA ALA A 25 -13.70 2.19 20.93
C ALA A 25 -14.25 2.77 19.60
N ALA A 26 -14.97 3.89 19.66
CA ALA A 26 -15.45 4.59 18.48
C ALA A 26 -14.29 5.13 17.63
N ILE A 27 -13.28 5.73 18.27
CA ILE A 27 -12.06 6.19 17.57
C ILE A 27 -11.37 5.01 16.87
N GLN A 28 -11.22 3.87 17.53
CA GLN A 28 -10.61 2.69 16.92
C GLN A 28 -11.45 2.11 15.78
N ALA A 29 -12.77 2.04 15.93
CA ALA A 29 -13.67 1.52 14.90
C ALA A 29 -13.79 2.43 13.67
N LEU A 30 -13.57 3.73 13.85
CA LEU A 30 -13.59 4.74 12.79
C LEU A 30 -12.19 5.07 12.25
N SER A 31 -11.13 4.47 12.83
CA SER A 31 -9.77 4.71 12.33
C SER A 31 -9.61 4.04 10.98
N ASP A 32 -9.26 4.83 9.98
CA ASP A 32 -8.85 4.34 8.68
C ASP A 32 -7.68 3.36 8.80
N ASP A 33 -7.62 2.40 7.86
CA ASP A 33 -6.46 1.53 7.69
C ASP A 33 -5.16 2.35 7.69
N PRO A 34 -4.09 1.90 8.41
CA PRO A 34 -2.82 2.61 8.43
C PRO A 34 -2.31 2.88 7.01
N GLU A 35 -1.86 4.11 6.76
CA GLU A 35 -1.39 4.53 5.45
C GLU A 35 -0.03 5.19 5.53
N ILE A 36 0.76 4.96 4.47
CA ILE A 36 1.87 5.83 4.12
C ILE A 36 1.40 6.73 2.98
N ALA A 37 1.33 8.02 3.26
CA ALA A 37 0.82 9.03 2.36
C ALA A 37 1.97 9.91 1.85
N LEU A 38 2.39 9.68 0.59
CA LEU A 38 3.64 10.24 0.07
C LEU A 38 3.57 10.76 -1.36
N MET A 39 4.57 11.57 -1.70
CA MET A 39 5.01 11.90 -3.06
C MET A 39 6.48 11.48 -3.24
N ILE A 40 6.88 11.16 -4.47
CA ILE A 40 8.30 10.89 -4.75
C ILE A 40 9.04 12.24 -4.80
N GLY A 41 10.20 12.31 -4.16
CA GLY A 41 11.07 13.48 -4.11
C GLY A 41 10.82 14.43 -2.93
N GLU A 42 9.76 14.21 -2.14
CA GLU A 42 9.51 15.04 -0.97
C GLU A 42 10.43 14.70 0.22
N PRO A 43 10.60 15.59 1.21
CA PRO A 43 11.36 15.29 2.42
C PRO A 43 10.76 14.11 3.20
N TRP A 44 11.62 13.19 3.67
CA TRP A 44 11.19 12.01 4.43
C TRP A 44 10.35 12.35 5.65
N GLU A 45 10.72 13.42 6.37
CA GLU A 45 10.03 13.79 7.61
C GLU A 45 8.62 14.34 7.34
N ASP A 46 8.40 15.05 6.23
CA ASP A 46 7.08 15.52 5.82
C ASP A 46 6.15 14.34 5.53
N MET A 47 6.65 13.33 4.80
CA MET A 47 5.95 12.07 4.58
C MET A 47 5.62 11.36 5.89
N ARG A 48 6.60 11.28 6.80
CA ARG A 48 6.48 10.56 8.07
C ARG A 48 5.47 11.20 9.01
N GLN A 49 5.44 12.53 9.08
CA GLN A 49 4.49 13.28 9.92
C GLN A 49 3.06 13.22 9.40
N ARG A 50 2.89 13.16 8.07
CA ARG A 50 1.55 13.08 7.44
C ARG A 50 0.97 11.67 7.44
N SER A 51 1.83 10.65 7.43
CA SER A 51 1.41 9.25 7.37
C SER A 51 0.86 8.77 8.72
N SER A 52 -0.18 7.95 8.70
CA SER A 52 -0.74 7.34 9.92
C SER A 52 0.01 6.06 10.32
N ALA A 53 0.60 5.35 9.36
CA ALA A 53 1.45 4.20 9.64
C ALA A 53 2.83 4.66 10.11
N ALA A 54 3.22 4.24 11.31
CA ALA A 54 4.54 4.58 11.86
C ALA A 54 5.66 3.97 10.99
N ILE A 55 6.64 4.79 10.63
CA ILE A 55 7.85 4.39 9.91
C ILE A 55 9.06 5.07 10.55
N ASP A 56 10.19 4.37 10.58
CA ASP A 56 11.41 4.90 11.21
C ASP A 56 11.94 6.13 10.46
N PRO A 57 12.70 7.02 11.13
CA PRO A 57 13.37 8.12 10.45
C PRO A 57 14.36 7.61 9.38
N ALA A 58 14.65 8.48 8.42
CA ALA A 58 15.72 8.28 7.46
C ALA A 58 17.08 8.19 8.17
N ILE A 59 18.06 7.59 7.50
CA ILE A 59 19.44 7.53 7.98
C ILE A 59 20.20 8.64 7.26
N PRO A 60 20.65 9.69 7.97
CA PRO A 60 21.31 10.82 7.33
C PRO A 60 22.50 10.41 6.46
N GLY A 61 22.59 10.97 5.25
CA GLY A 61 23.71 10.75 4.33
C GLY A 61 23.74 9.38 3.63
N HIS A 62 22.71 8.54 3.79
CA HIS A 62 22.66 7.19 3.21
C HIS A 62 21.53 7.02 2.19
N PHE A 63 21.76 6.17 1.18
CA PHE A 63 20.69 5.63 0.36
C PHE A 63 20.22 4.31 0.99
N TRP A 64 18.97 4.25 1.44
CA TRP A 64 18.43 3.07 2.14
C TRP A 64 16.90 3.01 2.02
N GLY A 65 16.25 2.14 2.80
CA GLY A 65 14.80 2.13 2.92
C GLY A 65 14.31 1.66 4.29
N ARG A 66 13.07 2.01 4.61
CA ARG A 66 12.35 1.58 5.81
C ARG A 66 11.06 0.88 5.42
N LEU A 67 10.57 0.06 6.35
CA LEU A 67 9.25 -0.54 6.27
C LEU A 67 8.36 0.10 7.34
N PRO A 68 7.07 0.32 7.07
CA PRO A 68 6.10 0.65 8.10
C PRO A 68 6.09 -0.43 9.19
N ARG A 69 5.75 -0.02 10.41
CA ARG A 69 5.71 -0.91 11.59
C ARG A 69 4.47 -1.82 11.61
N SER A 70 3.50 -1.56 10.75
CA SER A 70 2.25 -2.33 10.60
C SER A 70 1.99 -2.61 9.12
N ASP A 71 1.05 -3.51 8.83
CA ASP A 71 0.44 -3.59 7.50
C ASP A 71 -0.14 -2.20 7.17
N ALA A 72 0.12 -1.70 5.95
CA ALA A 72 -0.26 -0.35 5.56
C ALA A 72 -0.56 -0.25 4.06
N ARG A 73 -1.43 0.67 3.67
CA ARG A 73 -1.67 1.02 2.27
C ARG A 73 -0.79 2.17 1.83
N LEU A 74 -0.50 2.24 0.53
CA LEU A 74 0.07 3.43 -0.09
C LEU A 74 -1.07 4.37 -0.49
N ARG A 75 -0.95 5.64 -0.13
CA ARG A 75 -1.69 6.74 -0.76
C ARG A 75 -0.68 7.64 -1.47
N PHE A 76 -0.62 7.53 -2.80
CA PHE A 76 0.25 8.39 -3.61
C PHE A 76 -0.45 9.72 -3.85
N LEU A 77 0.15 10.82 -3.38
CA LEU A 77 -0.50 12.13 -3.22
C LEU A 77 -0.32 13.07 -4.41
N ASP A 78 0.20 12.60 -5.54
CA ASP A 78 0.35 13.46 -6.70
C ASP A 78 -1.04 13.99 -7.15
N PRO A 79 -1.21 15.31 -7.36
CA PRO A 79 -2.51 15.89 -7.67
C PRO A 79 -3.17 15.36 -8.95
N GLN A 80 -2.37 14.88 -9.91
CA GLN A 80 -2.86 14.32 -11.17
C GLN A 80 -2.72 12.80 -11.18
N TYR A 81 -1.56 12.30 -10.76
CA TYR A 81 -1.17 10.90 -10.90
C TYR A 81 -1.43 10.05 -9.66
N GLY A 82 -2.03 10.63 -8.62
CA GLY A 82 -2.30 9.97 -7.36
C GLY A 82 -3.17 8.71 -7.49
N PHE A 83 -2.93 7.74 -6.62
CA PHE A 83 -3.68 6.49 -6.53
C PHE A 83 -3.54 5.88 -5.13
N VAL A 84 -4.40 4.93 -4.80
CA VAL A 84 -4.40 4.24 -3.51
C VAL A 84 -4.29 2.73 -3.74
N THR A 85 -3.53 2.05 -2.89
CA THR A 85 -3.44 0.58 -2.91
C THR A 85 -4.28 -0.05 -1.80
N PRO A 86 -4.60 -1.35 -1.90
CA PRO A 86 -4.95 -2.16 -0.73
C PRO A 86 -3.82 -2.16 0.32
N LEU A 87 -4.16 -2.64 1.53
CA LEU A 87 -3.19 -2.92 2.59
C LEU A 87 -2.10 -3.89 2.11
N ALA A 88 -0.87 -3.60 2.51
CA ALA A 88 0.30 -4.38 2.19
C ALA A 88 1.07 -4.76 3.46
N ARG A 89 1.43 -6.05 3.55
CA ARG A 89 2.39 -6.51 4.58
C ARG A 89 3.83 -6.24 4.19
N PHE A 90 4.14 -6.47 2.91
CA PHE A 90 5.43 -6.10 2.37
C PHE A 90 5.31 -4.70 1.76
N PHE A 91 5.85 -3.69 2.45
CA PHE A 91 5.84 -2.31 2.00
C PHE A 91 7.16 -1.65 2.43
N THR A 92 8.00 -1.32 1.46
CA THR A 92 9.25 -0.58 1.67
C THR A 92 9.17 0.78 0.98
N VAL A 93 9.59 1.82 1.70
CA VAL A 93 9.84 3.16 1.16
C VAL A 93 11.33 3.43 1.25
N SER A 94 11.93 3.82 0.13
CA SER A 94 13.34 4.17 0.05
C SER A 94 13.55 5.68 0.07
N PHE A 95 14.75 6.08 0.49
CA PHE A 95 15.17 7.48 0.52
C PHE A 95 16.59 7.66 -0.02
N ASN A 96 16.86 8.87 -0.50
CA ASN A 96 18.16 9.31 -0.98
C ASN A 96 19.03 9.85 0.16
N LYS A 97 20.31 10.16 -0.14
CA LYS A 97 21.26 10.70 0.84
C LYS A 97 20.83 12.05 1.44
N ASP A 98 20.03 12.82 0.69
CA ASP A 98 19.42 14.08 1.11
C ASP A 98 18.09 13.88 1.85
N GLU A 99 17.76 12.63 2.21
CA GLU A 99 16.54 12.25 2.91
C GLU A 99 15.26 12.52 2.12
N SER A 100 15.34 12.69 0.79
CA SER A 100 14.15 12.72 -0.07
C SER A 100 13.62 11.31 -0.32
N VAL A 101 12.29 11.15 -0.36
CA VAL A 101 11.62 9.90 -0.73
C VAL A 101 12.01 9.52 -2.16
N SER A 102 12.59 8.35 -2.38
CA SER A 102 13.13 7.96 -3.69
C SER A 102 12.27 6.96 -4.44
N SER A 103 11.70 5.98 -3.74
CA SER A 103 10.87 4.94 -4.36
C SER A 103 10.02 4.19 -3.35
N VAL A 104 9.00 3.52 -3.87
CA VAL A 104 8.19 2.53 -3.15
C VAL A 104 8.38 1.17 -3.79
N ARG A 105 8.52 0.13 -2.97
CA ARG A 105 8.38 -1.27 -3.38
C ARG A 105 7.43 -1.96 -2.42
N MET A 106 6.37 -2.58 -2.94
CA MET A 106 5.38 -3.23 -2.10
C MET A 106 4.70 -4.41 -2.77
N SER A 107 3.98 -5.20 -1.98
CA SER A 107 2.96 -6.14 -2.45
C SER A 107 1.62 -5.64 -1.94
N PRO A 108 0.71 -5.13 -2.80
CA PRO A 108 -0.59 -4.57 -2.40
C PRO A 108 -1.58 -5.68 -1.95
N GLN A 109 -1.16 -6.44 -0.95
CA GLN A 109 -1.84 -7.57 -0.34
C GLN A 109 -1.15 -7.91 0.99
N ILE A 110 -1.90 -8.46 1.93
CA ILE A 110 -1.38 -8.93 3.22
C ILE A 110 -0.93 -10.41 3.14
N GLU A 111 -1.58 -11.18 2.28
CA GLU A 111 -1.31 -12.60 2.03
C GLU A 111 -1.34 -12.90 0.53
N PRO A 112 -0.72 -14.00 0.07
CA PRO A 112 -0.90 -14.52 -1.28
C PRO A 112 -2.39 -14.68 -1.64
N LEU A 113 -2.80 -14.10 -2.76
CA LEU A 113 -4.20 -14.00 -3.17
C LEU A 113 -4.59 -15.17 -4.08
N LEU A 114 -5.89 -15.46 -4.19
CA LEU A 114 -6.41 -16.30 -5.28
C LEU A 114 -6.35 -15.53 -6.60
N LEU A 115 -6.50 -16.23 -7.73
CA LEU A 115 -6.39 -15.60 -9.06
C LEU A 115 -7.41 -14.47 -9.27
N ASP A 116 -8.66 -14.68 -8.85
CA ASP A 116 -9.72 -13.69 -9.02
C ASP A 116 -9.44 -12.41 -8.21
N ASP A 117 -9.09 -12.57 -6.93
CA ASP A 117 -8.74 -11.44 -6.07
C ASP A 117 -7.51 -10.69 -6.58
N THR A 118 -6.54 -11.42 -7.13
CA THR A 118 -5.34 -10.84 -7.76
C THR A 118 -5.71 -9.97 -8.95
N LEU A 119 -6.57 -10.47 -9.84
CA LEU A 119 -7.05 -9.72 -11.00
C LEU A 119 -7.86 -8.49 -10.57
N ASN A 120 -8.71 -8.61 -9.55
CA ASN A 120 -9.46 -7.48 -9.00
C ASN A 120 -8.54 -6.34 -8.55
N VAL A 121 -7.51 -6.64 -7.74
CA VAL A 121 -6.54 -5.63 -7.26
C VAL A 121 -5.79 -4.99 -8.44
N VAL A 122 -5.29 -5.82 -9.35
CA VAL A 122 -4.46 -5.35 -10.47
C VAL A 122 -5.26 -4.49 -11.44
N LEU A 123 -6.49 -4.89 -11.75
CA LEU A 123 -7.35 -4.15 -12.68
C LEU A 123 -7.84 -2.84 -12.08
N ASP A 124 -8.14 -2.81 -10.78
CA ASP A 124 -8.48 -1.57 -10.07
C ASP A 124 -7.32 -0.58 -10.10
N LEU A 125 -6.10 -1.02 -9.77
CA LEU A 125 -4.90 -0.17 -9.84
C LEU A 125 -4.69 0.41 -11.25
N GLN A 126 -4.75 -0.44 -12.28
CA GLN A 126 -4.62 0.03 -13.67
C GLN A 126 -5.72 1.01 -14.05
N GLU A 127 -6.94 0.86 -13.53
CA GLU A 127 -8.04 1.77 -13.80
C GLU A 127 -7.85 3.12 -13.13
N GLN A 128 -7.38 3.14 -11.86
CA GLN A 128 -6.96 4.38 -11.20
C GLN A 128 -5.87 5.09 -12.02
N TRP A 129 -4.88 4.34 -12.52
CA TRP A 129 -3.80 4.89 -13.34
C TRP A 129 -4.32 5.47 -14.66
N ARG A 130 -5.20 4.77 -15.38
CA ARG A 130 -5.81 5.33 -16.61
C ARG A 130 -6.54 6.65 -16.32
N LYS A 131 -7.32 6.71 -15.23
CA LYS A 131 -8.03 7.93 -14.81
C LYS A 131 -7.07 9.06 -14.43
N GLY A 132 -5.94 8.74 -13.80
CA GLY A 132 -4.88 9.69 -13.46
C GLY A 132 -3.97 10.08 -14.64
N GLY A 133 -4.25 9.61 -15.86
CA GLY A 133 -3.47 9.95 -17.05
C GLY A 133 -2.14 9.22 -17.19
N TRP A 134 -1.95 8.11 -16.47
CA TRP A 134 -0.82 7.21 -16.69
C TRP A 134 -1.00 6.47 -18.03
N ILE A 135 0.11 6.27 -18.73
CA ILE A 135 0.12 5.61 -20.03
C ILE A 135 0.92 4.31 -19.93
N PRO A 136 0.40 3.17 -20.40
CA PRO A 136 1.16 1.93 -20.43
C PRO A 136 2.30 2.04 -21.45
N ILE A 137 3.46 1.51 -21.10
CA ILE A 137 4.65 1.44 -21.97
C ILE A 137 5.06 -0.02 -22.16
N ARG A 138 5.88 -0.30 -23.19
CA ARG A 138 6.30 -1.67 -23.53
C ARG A 138 5.12 -2.62 -23.74
N VAL A 139 4.03 -2.12 -24.31
CA VAL A 139 2.77 -2.86 -24.47
C VAL A 139 2.89 -4.16 -25.29
N ASN A 140 3.93 -4.29 -26.12
CA ASN A 140 4.17 -5.49 -26.91
C ASN A 140 4.82 -6.61 -26.07
N GLU A 141 5.72 -6.26 -25.16
CA GLU A 141 6.47 -7.19 -24.32
C GLU A 141 5.76 -7.44 -22.98
N ASP A 142 5.27 -6.36 -22.38
CA ASP A 142 4.72 -6.24 -21.04
C ASP A 142 3.33 -5.57 -21.08
N PRO A 143 2.35 -6.18 -21.78
CA PRO A 143 1.01 -5.61 -21.93
C PRO A 143 0.31 -5.42 -20.57
N PRO A 144 -0.56 -4.40 -20.43
CA PRO A 144 -1.49 -4.30 -19.33
C PRO A 144 -2.25 -5.61 -19.08
N PHE A 145 -2.45 -5.93 -17.81
CA PHE A 145 -3.23 -7.08 -17.41
C PHE A 145 -4.69 -6.89 -17.83
N ALA A 146 -5.34 -7.99 -18.23
CA ALA A 146 -6.77 -8.02 -18.53
C ALA A 146 -7.40 -9.32 -18.01
N ASP A 147 -8.67 -9.27 -17.62
CA ASP A 147 -9.41 -10.48 -17.25
C ASP A 147 -9.91 -11.20 -18.51
N THR A 148 -9.03 -12.01 -19.10
CA THR A 148 -9.34 -12.84 -20.27
C THR A 148 -8.89 -14.28 -20.02
N PRO A 149 -9.49 -15.28 -20.69
CA PRO A 149 -9.03 -16.67 -20.59
C PRO A 149 -7.53 -16.84 -20.88
N GLN A 150 -7.00 -16.07 -21.84
CA GLN A 150 -5.59 -16.09 -22.23
C GLN A 150 -4.70 -15.59 -21.10
N TRP A 151 -5.06 -14.46 -20.47
CA TRP A 151 -4.32 -13.93 -19.32
C TRP A 151 -4.38 -14.87 -18.12
N ARG A 152 -5.56 -15.41 -17.81
CA ARG A 152 -5.71 -16.40 -16.72
C ARG A 152 -4.86 -17.63 -16.97
N ALA A 153 -4.87 -18.20 -18.17
CA ALA A 153 -4.03 -19.34 -18.53
C ALA A 153 -2.54 -19.01 -18.39
N ARG A 154 -2.12 -17.81 -18.82
CA ARG A 154 -0.73 -17.33 -18.66
C ARG A 154 -0.33 -17.22 -17.19
N LEU A 155 -1.18 -16.66 -16.32
CA LEU A 155 -0.87 -16.51 -14.90
C LEU A 155 -0.84 -17.87 -14.16
N ARG A 156 -1.62 -18.85 -14.61
CA ARG A 156 -1.58 -20.22 -14.04
C ARG A 156 -0.29 -20.97 -14.35
N ASP A 157 0.34 -20.64 -15.47
CA ASP A 157 1.65 -21.16 -15.86
C ASP A 157 2.74 -20.59 -14.93
N VAL A 158 3.32 -21.49 -14.12
CA VAL A 158 4.33 -21.16 -13.10
C VAL A 158 5.58 -20.50 -13.66
N ASN A 159 5.83 -20.59 -14.97
CA ASN A 159 7.04 -20.06 -15.61
C ASN A 159 6.82 -18.72 -16.33
N LYS A 160 5.59 -18.20 -16.40
CA LYS A 160 5.28 -17.03 -17.25
C LYS A 160 4.97 -15.76 -16.47
N GLY A 161 4.02 -15.82 -15.53
CA GLY A 161 3.49 -14.63 -14.86
C GLY A 161 3.10 -13.49 -15.80
N GLY A 162 3.20 -12.26 -15.31
CA GLY A 162 3.03 -11.06 -16.11
C GLY A 162 3.73 -9.85 -15.50
N THR A 163 4.13 -8.92 -16.35
CA THR A 163 4.64 -7.60 -15.97
C THR A 163 3.94 -6.56 -16.82
N SER A 164 3.67 -5.40 -16.25
CA SER A 164 3.19 -4.23 -16.97
C SER A 164 3.90 -2.97 -16.44
N TYR A 165 4.24 -2.07 -17.35
CA TYR A 165 4.90 -0.81 -17.04
C TYR A 165 3.99 0.36 -17.41
N TRP A 166 3.99 1.38 -16.56
CA TRP A 166 3.16 2.57 -16.71
C TRP A 166 3.99 3.81 -16.44
N LEU A 167 3.74 4.87 -17.21
CA LEU A 167 4.46 6.13 -17.12
C LEU A 167 3.48 7.28 -16.85
N ALA A 168 3.80 8.09 -15.83
CA ALA A 168 3.14 9.35 -15.55
C ALA A 168 3.99 10.49 -16.09
N GLY A 169 3.68 10.94 -17.31
CA GLY A 169 4.45 11.98 -18.00
C GLY A 169 5.92 11.62 -18.14
N ASN A 170 6.80 12.44 -17.55
CA ASN A 170 8.24 12.18 -17.39
C ASN A 170 8.65 12.12 -15.92
N GLN A 171 7.68 12.08 -14.99
CA GLN A 171 7.91 12.27 -13.56
C GLN A 171 8.01 10.96 -12.80
N TYR A 172 7.15 9.99 -13.15
CA TYR A 172 7.08 8.73 -12.43
C TYR A 172 6.88 7.55 -13.37
N GLN A 173 7.33 6.40 -12.91
CA GLN A 173 7.09 5.12 -13.53
C GLN A 173 6.60 4.13 -12.48
N VAL A 174 5.64 3.30 -12.87
CA VAL A 174 5.18 2.14 -12.11
C VAL A 174 5.50 0.86 -12.87
N MET A 175 5.98 -0.13 -12.14
CA MET A 175 6.06 -1.52 -12.60
C MET A 175 5.15 -2.37 -11.73
N LEU A 176 4.27 -3.13 -12.38
CA LEU A 176 3.37 -4.09 -11.76
C LEU A 176 3.71 -5.48 -12.24
N VAL A 177 3.98 -6.40 -11.32
CA VAL A 177 4.33 -7.80 -11.62
C VAL A 177 3.38 -8.72 -10.90
N VAL A 178 2.85 -9.73 -11.59
CA VAL A 178 2.01 -10.78 -11.01
C VAL A 178 2.63 -12.13 -11.33
N ASN A 179 2.83 -12.95 -10.31
CA ASN A 179 3.30 -14.33 -10.48
C ASN A 179 2.54 -15.27 -9.57
N ARG A 180 2.39 -16.52 -10.03
CA ARG A 180 2.00 -17.61 -9.15
C ARG A 180 3.07 -17.81 -8.09
N PHE A 181 2.64 -18.01 -6.85
CA PHE A 181 3.47 -18.12 -5.68
C PHE A 181 3.15 -19.40 -4.92
N ARG A 182 4.19 -20.12 -4.51
CA ARG A 182 4.06 -21.28 -3.64
C ARG A 182 3.93 -20.80 -2.21
N ASP A 183 2.71 -20.85 -1.68
CA ASP A 183 2.44 -20.51 -0.28
C ASP A 183 2.55 -21.76 0.59
N ASP A 184 3.56 -21.80 1.46
CA ASP A 184 3.79 -22.93 2.38
C ASP A 184 2.65 -23.08 3.40
N LYS A 185 1.90 -22.01 3.70
CA LYS A 185 0.72 -22.08 4.59
C LYS A 185 -0.50 -22.70 3.90
N ARG A 186 -0.55 -22.66 2.57
CA ARG A 186 -1.67 -23.11 1.74
C ARG A 186 -1.15 -23.92 0.54
N PRO A 187 -0.48 -25.06 0.76
CA PRO A 187 0.27 -25.76 -0.28
C PRO A 187 -0.62 -26.38 -1.38
N THR A 188 -1.91 -26.57 -1.11
CA THR A 188 -2.87 -27.14 -2.07
C THR A 188 -3.56 -26.10 -2.93
N GLU A 189 -3.32 -24.82 -2.69
CA GLU A 189 -4.04 -23.73 -3.35
C GLU A 189 -3.18 -23.00 -4.38
N GLU A 190 -3.83 -22.55 -5.45
CA GLU A 190 -3.21 -21.64 -6.42
C GLU A 190 -3.21 -20.23 -5.84
N ARG A 191 -2.02 -19.77 -5.43
CA ARG A 191 -1.83 -18.47 -4.81
C ARG A 191 -0.92 -17.56 -5.65
N TYR A 192 -1.08 -16.26 -5.48
CA TYR A 192 -0.45 -15.24 -6.32
C TYR A 192 0.13 -14.11 -5.49
N LEU A 193 1.26 -13.58 -5.97
CA LEU A 193 1.87 -12.36 -5.45
C LEU A 193 1.87 -11.28 -6.53
N ILE A 194 1.48 -10.11 -6.10
CA ILE A 194 1.60 -8.84 -6.79
C ILE A 194 2.84 -8.14 -6.24
N LYS A 195 3.66 -7.58 -7.13
CA LYS A 195 4.73 -6.66 -6.78
C LYS A 195 4.49 -5.36 -7.51
N LEU A 196 4.51 -4.26 -6.77
CA LEU A 196 4.42 -2.91 -7.27
C LEU A 196 5.71 -2.18 -6.93
N GLN A 197 6.27 -1.49 -7.92
CA GLN A 197 7.35 -0.53 -7.73
C GLN A 197 6.97 0.81 -8.33
N LEU A 198 7.18 1.89 -7.58
CA LEU A 198 6.94 3.28 -7.98
C LEU A 198 8.20 4.09 -7.71
N ALA A 199 8.69 4.86 -8.68
CA ALA A 199 9.81 5.80 -8.52
C ALA A 199 9.86 6.77 -9.71
N THR A 200 10.90 7.60 -9.78
CA THR A 200 11.27 8.32 -11.01
C THR A 200 11.56 7.35 -12.16
N PRO A 201 11.41 7.72 -13.44
CA PRO A 201 11.50 6.76 -14.54
C PRO A 201 12.88 6.08 -14.67
N TRP A 202 12.88 4.75 -14.86
CA TRP A 202 14.10 3.93 -15.01
C TRP A 202 14.15 3.10 -16.31
N VAL A 203 13.03 2.98 -17.05
CA VAL A 203 12.99 2.36 -18.38
C VAL A 203 12.60 3.42 -19.42
N LYS A 204 13.23 3.35 -20.60
CA LYS A 204 12.89 4.22 -21.73
C LYS A 204 11.54 3.80 -22.33
N ARG A 205 10.82 4.77 -22.91
CA ARG A 205 9.54 4.56 -23.61
C ARG A 205 9.68 3.57 -24.76
#